data_AF-A0A2E9YEU9-F1
#
_entry.id   AF-A0A2E9YEU9-F1
#
_cell.length_a   1.000
_cell.length_b   1.000
_cell.length_c   1.000
_cell.angle_alpha   90.00
_cell.angle_beta   90.00
_cell.angle_gamma   90.00
#
_symmetry.space_group_name_H-M   'P 1'
#
loop_
_entity.id
_entity.type
_entity.pdbx_description
1 polymer ?
#
loop_
_entity_poly.entity_id
_entity_poly.type
_entity_poly.pdbx_seq_one_letter_code
_entity_poly.pdbx_strand_id
1 'polypeptide(L)'
;MKTYATIGHVMISMLVISLVLWNCPAHAQVEPSVEQKTTETNNDDSLTSPPLAFEKFLADSARMDSARKVQVERQVNLNKEINALSRSALGEEILEWHQCMDIEVSRAGRSIVQRFWFDDQLKEGPFIWFGDTTRNQEWLWFDAEQRRMATLFLNANQGNYVSKKLAEMSGMMGNGTTVAKKRADQWKVENTSGTLNYVLSSAQGTYRLTLGGKDSNQASAMINWLKLQPIEELILPAAANKFPVETLELTDNEGRVVYAFTLKNKQALEPAFRVDLSTLQINDPERDLNVIAREWAEKKRQEQARD
;
A
#
# COMPACT_ATOMS: atom_id res chain seq x y z
N MET A 1 -46.46 -9.82 -6.50
CA MET A 1 -46.13 -10.24 -7.88
C MET A 1 -44.97 -9.34 -8.32
N LYS A 2 -43.75 -9.87 -8.27
CA LYS A 2 -42.89 -10.21 -9.43
C LYS A 2 -42.44 -8.96 -10.22
N THR A 3 -41.19 -8.65 -10.51
CA THR A 3 -39.81 -9.13 -10.20
C THR A 3 -38.87 -8.26 -11.09
N TYR A 4 -37.67 -7.90 -10.58
CA TYR A 4 -36.31 -7.68 -11.20
C TYR A 4 -36.15 -7.12 -12.65
N ALA A 5 -35.07 -6.46 -13.10
CA ALA A 5 -33.63 -6.38 -12.73
C ALA A 5 -33.08 -5.04 -13.32
N THR A 6 -32.12 -4.30 -12.74
CA THR A 6 -30.68 -4.56 -12.50
C THR A 6 -29.81 -4.76 -13.75
N ILE A 7 -29.11 -3.71 -14.16
CA ILE A 7 -27.81 -3.72 -14.88
C ILE A 7 -27.04 -2.52 -14.27
N GLY A 8 -25.99 -2.66 -13.48
CA GLY A 8 -24.86 -3.57 -13.61
C GLY A 8 -23.62 -2.80 -14.11
N HIS A 9 -23.30 -1.63 -13.53
CA HIS A 9 -22.02 -0.95 -13.76
C HIS A 9 -20.95 -1.62 -12.89
N VAL A 10 -20.13 -2.49 -13.51
CA VAL A 10 -18.90 -2.98 -12.90
C VAL A 10 -17.87 -1.86 -13.00
N MET A 11 -17.74 -1.09 -11.92
CA MET A 11 -16.58 -0.23 -11.68
C MET A 11 -15.36 -1.15 -11.52
N ILE A 12 -14.48 -1.12 -12.51
CA ILE A 12 -13.10 -1.58 -12.35
C ILE A 12 -12.45 -0.61 -11.37
N SER A 13 -12.31 -1.01 -10.11
CA SER A 13 -11.47 -0.30 -9.16
C SER A 13 -10.03 -0.32 -9.69
N MET A 14 -9.65 0.77 -10.36
CA MET A 14 -8.26 1.05 -10.66
C MET A 14 -7.48 1.09 -9.34
N LEU A 15 -6.37 0.35 -9.32
CA LEU A 15 -5.30 0.48 -8.33
C LEU A 15 -4.84 1.95 -8.29
N VAL A 16 -5.29 2.70 -7.29
CA VAL A 16 -4.68 3.98 -6.94
C VAL A 16 -3.64 3.68 -5.87
N ILE A 17 -2.45 3.24 -6.30
CA ILE A 17 -1.26 3.33 -5.46
C ILE A 17 -0.98 4.82 -5.32
N SER A 18 -1.43 5.42 -4.22
CA SER A 18 -1.08 6.80 -3.90
C SER A 18 0.40 6.82 -3.53
N LEU A 19 1.22 7.19 -4.50
CA LEU A 19 2.60 7.65 -4.30
C LEU A 19 2.58 8.74 -3.24
N VAL A 20 2.94 8.40 -2.01
CA VAL A 20 3.15 9.38 -0.95
C VAL A 20 4.43 10.16 -1.30
N LEU A 21 4.21 11.30 -1.97
CA LEU A 21 5.08 12.47 -2.03
C LEU A 21 6.42 12.31 -2.75
N TRP A 22 6.41 11.81 -3.98
CA TRP A 22 7.55 11.96 -4.90
C TRP A 22 7.14 12.80 -6.12
N ASN A 23 7.66 14.01 -6.22
CA ASN A 23 7.63 14.81 -7.45
C ASN A 23 9.04 15.33 -7.74
N CYS A 24 9.56 14.99 -8.92
CA CYS A 24 10.59 15.79 -9.60
C CYS A 24 10.29 15.75 -11.12
N PRO A 25 10.48 16.86 -11.88
CA PRO A 25 9.77 17.08 -13.14
C PRO A 25 10.56 16.75 -14.42
N ALA A 26 9.77 16.44 -15.47
CA ALA A 26 9.92 16.76 -16.90
C ALA A 26 11.06 16.15 -17.76
N HIS A 27 10.65 15.41 -18.80
CA HIS A 27 10.90 15.70 -20.23
C HIS A 27 10.07 14.70 -21.08
N ALA A 28 9.01 15.16 -21.74
CA ALA A 28 8.94 15.70 -23.11
C ALA A 28 8.65 14.60 -24.17
N GLN A 29 7.47 14.76 -24.80
CA GLN A 29 6.87 13.90 -25.82
C GLN A 29 7.69 13.84 -27.12
N VAL A 30 7.60 12.70 -27.81
CA VAL A 30 7.71 12.63 -29.27
C VAL A 30 6.66 11.63 -29.79
N GLU A 31 5.61 12.14 -30.43
CA GLU A 31 4.79 11.39 -31.39
C GLU A 31 5.61 11.10 -32.65
N PRO A 32 5.26 10.05 -33.41
CA PRO A 32 4.76 10.40 -34.74
C PRO A 32 3.58 9.53 -35.23
N SER A 33 2.64 10.25 -35.83
CA SER A 33 1.68 9.87 -36.86
C SER A 33 2.35 9.47 -38.19
N VAL A 34 1.86 8.43 -38.88
CA VAL A 34 2.04 8.24 -40.34
C VAL A 34 0.82 7.53 -40.98
N GLU A 35 0.05 8.34 -41.72
CA GLU A 35 -0.50 8.17 -43.08
C GLU A 35 -1.10 6.82 -43.55
N GLN A 36 -2.42 6.82 -43.75
CA GLN A 36 -3.13 5.89 -44.64
C GLN A 36 -3.01 6.37 -46.09
N LYS A 37 -2.47 5.51 -46.95
CA LYS A 37 -2.34 5.74 -48.39
C LYS A 37 -3.58 5.22 -49.12
N THR A 38 -4.44 6.13 -49.57
CA THR A 38 -5.53 5.86 -50.51
C THR A 38 -4.93 5.50 -51.88
N THR A 39 -5.34 4.39 -52.47
CA THR A 39 -5.15 4.15 -53.91
C THR A 39 -6.50 3.75 -54.50
N GLU A 40 -7.07 4.66 -55.27
CA GLU A 40 -8.19 4.40 -56.17
C GLU A 40 -7.71 3.60 -57.38
N THR A 41 -8.46 2.57 -57.76
CA THR A 41 -8.49 2.07 -59.14
C THR A 41 -9.93 1.65 -59.47
N ASN A 42 -10.56 2.41 -60.36
CA ASN A 42 -11.80 2.05 -61.06
C ASN A 42 -11.47 1.12 -62.25
N ASN A 43 -12.27 0.06 -62.44
CA ASN A 43 -13.09 -0.14 -63.65
C ASN A 43 -13.82 -1.50 -63.65
N ASP A 44 -15.14 -1.39 -63.67
CA ASP A 44 -16.22 -2.12 -64.35
C ASP A 44 -16.28 -3.66 -64.54
N ASP A 45 -17.54 -4.09 -64.40
CA ASP A 45 -18.26 -5.23 -65.00
C ASP A 45 -18.01 -6.66 -64.51
N SER A 46 -18.88 -7.13 -63.61
CA SER A 46 -20.00 -8.02 -64.00
C SER A 46 -20.75 -8.54 -62.77
N LEU A 47 -22.07 -8.38 -62.81
CA LEU A 47 -23.03 -8.95 -61.87
C LEU A 47 -23.00 -10.48 -61.94
N THR A 48 -22.63 -11.14 -60.84
CA THR A 48 -23.38 -12.24 -60.19
C THR A 48 -22.53 -12.88 -59.09
N SER A 49 -22.38 -12.19 -57.95
CA SER A 49 -22.12 -12.90 -56.69
C SER A 49 -23.46 -13.46 -56.20
N PRO A 50 -23.61 -14.77 -55.96
CA PRO A 50 -24.85 -15.28 -55.40
C PRO A 50 -25.10 -14.61 -54.04
N PRO A 51 -26.36 -14.37 -53.63
CA PRO A 51 -26.68 -13.81 -52.30
C PRO A 51 -26.01 -14.59 -51.15
N LEU A 52 -25.66 -15.84 -51.41
CA LEU A 52 -24.91 -16.74 -50.54
C LEU A 52 -23.51 -16.24 -50.15
N ALA A 53 -22.81 -15.42 -50.96
CA ALA A 53 -21.43 -15.01 -50.64
C ALA A 53 -21.37 -13.91 -49.56
N PHE A 54 -22.28 -12.94 -49.62
CA PHE A 54 -22.38 -11.86 -48.63
C PHE A 54 -23.04 -12.36 -47.33
N GLU A 55 -24.07 -13.20 -47.42
CA GLU A 55 -24.67 -13.85 -46.24
C GLU A 55 -23.68 -14.78 -45.54
N LYS A 56 -22.85 -15.51 -46.30
CA LYS A 56 -21.78 -16.33 -45.74
C LYS A 56 -20.71 -15.48 -45.08
N PHE A 57 -20.32 -14.33 -45.67
CA PHE A 57 -19.41 -13.38 -45.04
C PHE A 57 -19.98 -12.78 -43.74
N LEU A 58 -21.25 -12.39 -43.72
CA LEU A 58 -21.91 -11.87 -42.51
C LEU A 58 -22.06 -12.95 -41.43
N ALA A 59 -22.40 -14.18 -41.82
CA ALA A 59 -22.48 -15.32 -40.91
C ALA A 59 -21.09 -15.69 -40.35
N ASP A 60 -20.05 -15.64 -41.16
CA ASP A 60 -18.68 -15.89 -40.74
C ASP A 60 -18.15 -14.75 -39.86
N SER A 61 -18.50 -13.48 -40.14
CA SER A 61 -18.20 -12.34 -39.27
C SER A 61 -18.91 -12.45 -37.92
N ALA A 62 -20.21 -12.78 -37.91
CA ALA A 62 -20.97 -12.97 -36.68
C ALA A 62 -20.45 -14.16 -35.85
N ARG A 63 -19.98 -15.22 -36.51
CA ARG A 63 -19.32 -16.38 -35.86
C ARG A 63 -17.95 -16.03 -35.31
N MET A 64 -17.15 -15.25 -36.03
CA MET A 64 -15.85 -14.75 -35.54
C MET A 64 -16.04 -13.82 -34.35
N ASP A 65 -17.03 -12.92 -34.37
CA ASP A 65 -17.33 -12.05 -33.24
C ASP A 65 -17.87 -12.82 -32.04
N SER A 66 -18.69 -13.86 -32.27
CA SER A 66 -19.15 -14.76 -31.21
C SER A 66 -17.99 -15.58 -30.62
N ALA A 67 -17.09 -16.10 -31.45
CA ALA A 67 -15.90 -16.82 -31.00
C ALA A 67 -14.94 -15.91 -30.22
N ARG A 68 -14.77 -14.65 -30.66
CA ARG A 68 -13.99 -13.64 -29.94
C ARG A 68 -14.62 -13.29 -28.59
N LYS A 69 -15.96 -13.14 -28.52
CA LYS A 69 -16.67 -12.94 -27.25
C LYS A 69 -16.48 -14.12 -26.30
N VAL A 70 -16.64 -15.35 -26.79
CA VAL A 70 -16.43 -16.57 -25.99
C VAL A 70 -14.98 -16.68 -25.51
N GLN A 71 -14.00 -16.31 -26.33
CA GLN A 71 -12.58 -16.28 -25.92
C GLN A 71 -12.33 -15.21 -24.84
N VAL A 72 -12.88 -14.02 -25.00
CA VAL A 72 -12.77 -12.94 -23.99
C VAL A 72 -13.42 -13.36 -22.68
N GLU A 73 -14.62 -13.92 -22.72
CA GLU A 73 -15.32 -14.43 -21.53
C GLU A 73 -14.52 -15.56 -20.86
N ARG A 74 -13.96 -16.49 -21.65
CA ARG A 74 -13.10 -17.55 -21.14
C ARG A 74 -11.84 -16.99 -20.50
N GLN A 75 -11.18 -16.01 -21.12
CA GLN A 75 -10.01 -15.36 -20.55
C GLN A 75 -10.34 -14.60 -19.26
N VAL A 76 -11.48 -13.91 -19.21
CA VAL A 76 -11.97 -13.22 -18.00
C VAL A 76 -12.23 -14.21 -16.88
N ASN A 77 -12.87 -15.35 -17.18
CA ASN A 77 -13.15 -16.39 -16.18
C ASN A 77 -11.86 -17.07 -15.70
N LEU A 78 -10.93 -17.39 -16.60
CA LEU A 78 -9.61 -17.92 -16.24
C LEU A 78 -8.83 -16.92 -15.37
N ASN A 79 -8.84 -15.64 -15.70
CA ASN A 79 -8.18 -14.61 -14.89
C ASN A 79 -8.84 -14.48 -13.51
N LYS A 80 -10.17 -14.60 -13.42
CA LYS A 80 -10.87 -14.62 -12.12
C LYS A 80 -10.50 -15.85 -11.29
N GLU A 81 -10.42 -17.02 -11.91
CA GLU A 81 -9.99 -18.25 -11.25
C GLU A 81 -8.53 -18.14 -10.78
N ILE A 82 -7.61 -17.71 -11.65
CA ILE A 82 -6.20 -17.50 -11.28
C ILE A 82 -6.07 -16.48 -10.14
N ASN A 83 -6.80 -15.36 -10.19
CA ASN A 83 -6.77 -14.36 -9.12
C ASN A 83 -7.41 -14.83 -7.81
N ALA A 84 -8.37 -15.76 -7.86
CA ALA A 84 -8.92 -16.38 -6.66
C ALA A 84 -7.91 -17.39 -6.07
N LEU A 85 -7.12 -18.05 -6.93
CA LEU A 85 -6.11 -19.04 -6.56
C LEU A 85 -4.79 -18.41 -6.10
N SER A 86 -4.46 -17.21 -6.57
CA SER A 86 -3.24 -16.51 -6.17
C SER A 86 -3.31 -15.94 -4.76
N ARG A 87 -4.52 -15.83 -4.20
CA ARG A 87 -4.75 -15.31 -2.86
C ARG A 87 -4.45 -16.37 -1.79
N SER A 88 -3.78 -15.95 -0.73
CA SER A 88 -3.56 -16.75 0.47
C SER A 88 -4.01 -15.98 1.71
N ALA A 89 -4.19 -16.66 2.84
CA ALA A 89 -4.32 -15.98 4.11
C ALA A 89 -3.06 -15.10 4.38
N LEU A 90 -3.24 -13.96 5.04
CA LEU A 90 -2.12 -13.11 5.45
C LEU A 90 -1.23 -13.83 6.48
N GLY A 91 -1.86 -14.59 7.37
CA GLY A 91 -1.24 -15.37 8.43
C GLY A 91 -2.28 -16.28 9.09
N GLU A 92 -1.92 -16.92 10.19
CA GLU A 92 -2.82 -17.84 10.94
C GLU A 92 -3.25 -17.27 12.30
N GLU A 93 -2.62 -16.18 12.72
CA GLU A 93 -2.80 -15.60 14.04
C GLU A 93 -3.89 -14.53 14.08
N ILE A 94 -4.31 -14.22 15.30
CA ILE A 94 -5.21 -13.12 15.61
C ILE A 94 -4.41 -12.08 16.37
N LEU A 95 -4.34 -10.89 15.80
CA LEU A 95 -3.63 -9.76 16.38
C LEU A 95 -4.62 -8.85 17.12
N GLU A 96 -4.21 -8.39 18.29
CA GLU A 96 -4.99 -7.47 19.13
C GLU A 96 -4.11 -6.29 19.55
N TRP A 97 -4.66 -5.08 19.42
CA TRP A 97 -4.01 -3.83 19.83
C TRP A 97 -4.92 -3.06 20.79
N HIS A 98 -4.35 -2.67 21.92
CA HIS A 98 -5.06 -2.02 23.03
C HIS A 98 -4.94 -0.49 22.98
N GLN A 99 -4.08 0.06 22.13
CA GLN A 99 -3.82 1.49 22.07
C GLN A 99 -3.67 1.97 20.63
N CYS A 100 -4.01 3.22 20.40
CA CYS A 100 -3.67 3.92 19.17
C CYS A 100 -3.23 5.37 19.42
N MET A 101 -2.50 5.91 18.46
CA MET A 101 -2.10 7.32 18.46
C MET A 101 -2.32 7.96 17.10
N ASP A 102 -2.74 9.22 17.12
CA ASP A 102 -2.88 10.07 15.93
C ASP A 102 -1.68 11.00 15.81
N ILE A 103 -1.06 11.00 14.65
CA ILE A 103 0.17 11.73 14.38
C ILE A 103 -0.06 12.58 13.13
N GLU A 104 0.00 13.89 13.29
CA GLU A 104 -0.04 14.81 12.17
C GLU A 104 1.34 14.88 11.54
N VAL A 105 1.44 14.58 10.24
CA VAL A 105 2.67 14.64 9.45
C VAL A 105 2.53 15.71 8.38
N SER A 106 3.45 16.67 8.40
CA SER A 106 3.57 17.72 7.39
C SER A 106 4.80 17.47 6.52
N ARG A 107 4.60 17.37 5.20
CA ARG A 107 5.68 17.20 4.21
C ARG A 107 5.27 17.82 2.89
N ALA A 108 6.20 18.54 2.25
CA ALA A 108 5.99 19.18 0.95
C ALA A 108 4.70 20.04 0.88
N GLY A 109 4.44 20.80 1.95
CA GLY A 109 3.28 21.70 2.04
C GLY A 109 1.93 21.02 2.24
N ARG A 110 1.90 19.71 2.49
CA ARG A 110 0.68 18.96 2.83
C ARG A 110 0.77 18.42 4.24
N SER A 111 -0.32 18.51 4.99
CA SER A 111 -0.48 17.90 6.31
C SER A 111 -1.50 16.77 6.23
N ILE A 112 -1.15 15.60 6.74
CA ILE A 112 -2.03 14.44 6.85
C ILE A 112 -1.97 13.90 8.26
N VAL A 113 -3.08 13.35 8.75
CA VAL A 113 -3.09 12.65 10.04
C VAL A 113 -2.97 11.17 9.77
N GLN A 114 -1.97 10.55 10.36
CA GLN A 114 -1.80 9.09 10.42
C GLN A 114 -2.35 8.57 11.74
N ARG A 115 -2.83 7.33 11.76
CA ARG A 115 -3.19 6.64 13.01
C ARG A 115 -2.38 5.36 13.12
N PHE A 116 -1.74 5.12 14.24
CA PHE A 116 -0.89 3.95 14.47
C PHE A 116 -1.43 3.13 15.64
N TRP A 117 -1.60 1.83 15.47
CA TRP A 117 -2.02 0.91 16.52
C TRP A 117 -0.81 0.21 17.12
N PHE A 118 -0.83 0.06 18.43
CA PHE A 118 0.26 -0.54 19.18
C PHE A 118 -0.24 -1.15 20.49
N ASP A 119 0.67 -1.89 21.13
CA ASP A 119 0.45 -2.47 22.44
C ASP A 119 1.70 -2.27 23.30
N ASP A 120 1.54 -2.40 24.62
CA ASP A 120 2.58 -2.20 25.63
C ASP A 120 3.75 -3.18 25.47
N GLN A 121 3.48 -4.36 24.90
CA GLN A 121 4.50 -5.40 24.68
C GLN A 121 5.07 -5.40 23.25
N LEU A 122 4.60 -4.51 22.37
CA LEU A 122 5.03 -4.51 20.97
C LEU A 122 6.47 -4.01 20.84
N LYS A 123 7.42 -4.96 20.79
CA LYS A 123 8.85 -4.65 20.61
C LYS A 123 9.20 -4.55 19.13
N GLU A 124 8.82 -5.54 18.32
CA GLU A 124 9.10 -5.59 16.90
C GLU A 124 7.96 -6.31 16.16
N GLY A 125 7.07 -5.53 15.52
CA GLY A 125 6.06 -6.01 14.56
C GLY A 125 5.07 -7.08 15.04
N PRO A 126 4.08 -7.42 14.20
CA PRO A 126 3.68 -6.70 13.00
C PRO A 126 3.03 -5.34 13.33
N PHE A 127 3.23 -4.36 12.44
CA PHE A 127 2.71 -3.00 12.61
C PHE A 127 1.51 -2.75 11.69
N ILE A 128 0.51 -2.01 12.19
CA ILE A 128 -0.66 -1.60 11.40
C ILE A 128 -0.98 -0.12 11.61
N TRP A 129 -1.27 0.60 10.52
CA TRP A 129 -1.55 2.03 10.58
C TRP A 129 -2.36 2.55 9.38
N PHE A 130 -2.99 3.70 9.57
CA PHE A 130 -3.50 4.55 8.49
C PHE A 130 -2.39 5.46 8.00
N GLY A 131 -2.10 5.43 6.70
CA GLY A 131 -1.28 6.46 6.05
C GLY A 131 -1.97 7.82 5.96
N ASP A 132 -3.31 7.84 5.97
CA ASP A 132 -4.14 9.05 5.98
C ASP A 132 -5.51 8.69 6.57
N THR A 133 -5.88 9.29 7.71
CA THR A 133 -7.15 9.02 8.39
C THR A 133 -8.37 9.50 7.60
N THR A 134 -8.22 10.35 6.59
CA THR A 134 -9.30 10.69 5.66
C THR A 134 -9.62 9.54 4.70
N ARG A 135 -8.64 8.66 4.44
CA ARG A 135 -8.77 7.46 3.59
C ARG A 135 -8.91 6.22 4.47
N ASN A 136 -9.96 6.19 5.29
CA ASN A 136 -10.15 5.20 6.35
C ASN A 136 -10.52 3.77 5.89
N GLN A 137 -10.30 3.43 4.63
CA GLN A 137 -10.62 2.12 4.04
C GLN A 137 -9.37 1.30 3.76
N GLU A 138 -8.20 1.94 3.72
CA GLU A 138 -6.92 1.34 3.34
C GLU A 138 -5.97 1.38 4.53
N TRP A 139 -5.57 0.20 4.99
CA TRP A 139 -4.61 0.01 6.06
C TRP A 139 -3.26 -0.37 5.50
N LEU A 140 -2.21 0.16 6.13
CA LEU A 140 -0.85 -0.28 5.89
C LEU A 140 -0.47 -1.28 6.96
N TRP A 141 0.12 -2.38 6.54
CA TRP A 141 0.59 -3.45 7.40
C TRP A 141 2.04 -3.76 7.07
N PHE A 142 2.85 -3.97 8.09
CA PHE A 142 4.27 -4.31 7.95
C PHE A 142 4.67 -5.44 8.88
N ASP A 143 5.20 -6.51 8.28
CA ASP A 143 5.86 -7.60 8.97
C ASP A 143 7.35 -7.29 9.12
N ALA A 144 7.80 -7.15 10.37
CA ALA A 144 9.21 -6.92 10.66
C ALA A 144 10.07 -8.17 10.43
N GLU A 145 9.53 -9.37 10.70
CA GLU A 145 10.26 -10.64 10.58
C GLU A 145 10.47 -10.99 9.11
N GLN A 146 9.40 -10.94 8.32
CA GLN A 146 9.47 -11.27 6.90
C GLN A 146 9.94 -10.09 6.02
N ARG A 147 10.02 -8.89 6.62
CA ARG A 147 10.22 -7.61 5.90
C ARG A 147 9.26 -7.51 4.71
N ARG A 148 7.98 -7.67 4.99
CA ARG A 148 6.90 -7.61 3.99
C ARG A 148 5.94 -6.49 4.33
N MET A 149 5.43 -5.83 3.30
CA MET A 149 4.40 -4.81 3.46
C MET A 149 3.15 -5.19 2.70
N ALA A 150 1.98 -4.94 3.28
CA ALA A 150 0.70 -5.14 2.62
C ALA A 150 -0.20 -3.92 2.78
N THR A 151 -1.07 -3.74 1.79
CA THR A 151 -2.27 -2.90 1.90
C THR A 151 -3.45 -3.78 2.27
N LEU A 152 -4.16 -3.46 3.35
CA LEU A 152 -5.30 -4.23 3.83
C LEU A 152 -6.59 -3.41 3.74
N PHE A 153 -7.64 -4.06 3.28
CA PHE A 153 -9.02 -3.57 3.24
C PHE A 153 -9.82 -4.44 4.20
N LEU A 154 -9.72 -4.14 5.50
CA LEU A 154 -10.29 -4.98 6.56
C LEU A 154 -11.81 -5.19 6.40
N ASN A 155 -12.55 -4.19 5.91
CA ASN A 155 -13.99 -4.33 5.65
C ASN A 155 -14.33 -5.38 4.57
N ALA A 156 -13.39 -5.64 3.66
CA ALA A 156 -13.56 -6.60 2.57
C ALA A 156 -12.82 -7.93 2.83
N ASN A 157 -12.12 -8.05 3.96
CA ASN A 157 -11.19 -9.14 4.27
C ASN A 157 -10.21 -9.43 3.12
N GLN A 158 -9.68 -8.36 2.51
CA GLN A 158 -8.80 -8.45 1.35
C GLN A 158 -7.57 -7.57 1.52
N GLY A 159 -6.52 -7.88 0.78
CA GLY A 159 -5.34 -7.02 0.70
C GLY A 159 -4.41 -7.40 -0.43
N ASN A 160 -3.33 -6.64 -0.58
CA ASN A 160 -2.29 -6.91 -1.56
C ASN A 160 -0.92 -6.70 -0.91
N TYR A 161 -0.01 -7.64 -1.10
CA TYR A 161 1.39 -7.40 -0.80
C TYR A 161 1.93 -6.33 -1.74
N VAL A 162 2.71 -5.42 -1.18
CA VAL A 162 3.57 -4.53 -1.94
C VAL A 162 4.79 -5.35 -2.34
N SER A 163 5.15 -5.34 -3.63
CA SER A 163 6.35 -6.03 -4.09
C SER A 163 7.58 -5.49 -3.35
N LYS A 164 8.56 -6.36 -3.05
CA LYS A 164 9.76 -5.99 -2.31
C LYS A 164 10.50 -4.83 -2.98
N LYS A 165 10.66 -4.91 -4.29
CA LYS A 165 11.30 -3.85 -5.09
C LYS A 165 10.57 -2.52 -4.96
N LEU A 166 9.23 -2.52 -4.99
CA LEU A 166 8.46 -1.29 -4.83
C LEU A 166 8.56 -0.75 -3.41
N ALA A 167 8.48 -1.61 -2.40
CA ALA A 167 8.61 -1.24 -0.99
C ALA A 167 10.00 -0.66 -0.67
N GLU A 168 11.06 -1.24 -1.24
CA GLU A 168 12.44 -0.74 -1.12
C GLU A 168 12.61 0.61 -1.80
N MET A 169 12.20 0.73 -3.07
CA MET A 169 12.32 1.99 -3.81
C MET A 169 11.53 3.10 -3.13
N SER A 170 10.33 2.82 -2.64
CA SER A 170 9.48 3.81 -1.96
C SER A 170 9.90 4.13 -0.51
N GLY A 171 10.92 3.44 0.02
CA GLY A 171 11.35 3.63 1.41
C GLY A 171 10.32 3.16 2.45
N MET A 172 9.39 2.28 2.05
CA MET A 172 8.30 1.78 2.91
C MET A 172 8.70 0.54 3.74
N MET A 173 9.92 0.02 3.55
CA MET A 173 10.50 -1.10 4.29
C MET A 173 11.03 -0.74 5.69
N GLY A 174 10.71 0.48 6.12
CA GLY A 174 11.23 1.15 7.28
C GLY A 174 12.64 1.72 7.09
N ASN A 175 12.94 2.77 7.84
CA ASN A 175 14.25 3.39 7.97
C ASN A 175 15.04 2.79 9.14
N GLY A 176 16.36 2.99 9.13
CA GLY A 176 17.29 2.51 10.16
C GLY A 176 17.24 3.27 11.49
N THR A 177 16.13 3.96 11.79
CA THR A 177 16.05 4.79 13.01
C THR A 177 16.25 3.94 14.26
N THR A 178 17.17 4.38 15.11
CA THR A 178 17.54 3.72 16.36
C THR A 178 17.70 4.75 17.47
N VAL A 179 17.82 4.29 18.72
CA VAL A 179 18.11 5.17 19.85
C VAL A 179 19.58 5.07 20.24
N ALA A 180 20.23 6.23 20.40
CA ALA A 180 21.61 6.33 20.82
C ALA A 180 21.87 5.63 22.16
N LYS A 181 23.02 4.99 22.27
CA LYS A 181 23.59 4.64 23.58
C LYS A 181 24.03 5.94 24.25
N LYS A 182 23.84 6.08 25.57
CA LYS A 182 24.12 7.32 26.35
C LYS A 182 25.46 8.04 26.06
N ARG A 183 26.50 7.33 25.62
CA ARG A 183 27.83 7.89 25.33
C ARG A 183 28.01 8.40 23.89
N ALA A 184 27.04 8.15 23.01
CA ALA A 184 27.10 8.45 21.57
C ALA A 184 26.05 9.48 21.14
N ASP A 185 25.52 10.26 22.09
CA ASP A 185 24.47 11.24 21.80
C ASP A 185 25.06 12.47 21.11
N GLN A 186 24.66 12.70 19.86
CA GLN A 186 25.09 13.83 19.04
C GLN A 186 24.16 15.05 19.21
N TRP A 187 23.04 14.89 19.91
CA TRP A 187 22.04 15.93 20.06
C TRP A 187 22.42 16.94 21.12
N LYS A 188 22.22 18.22 20.82
CA LYS A 188 22.38 19.32 21.77
C LYS A 188 21.06 19.55 22.49
N VAL A 189 21.10 19.60 23.83
CA VAL A 189 19.92 19.89 24.63
C VAL A 189 19.67 21.40 24.63
N GLU A 190 18.49 21.82 24.17
CA GLU A 190 17.99 23.18 24.37
C GLU A 190 17.13 23.20 25.63
N ASN A 191 17.73 23.58 26.76
CA ASN A 191 17.02 23.70 28.02
C ASN A 191 16.05 24.89 27.97
N THR A 192 14.83 24.61 27.54
CA THR A 192 13.68 25.49 27.71
C THR A 192 12.82 24.88 28.82
N SER A 193 12.32 25.72 29.74
CA SER A 193 11.66 25.34 30.98
C SER A 193 10.72 24.11 30.87
N GLY A 194 11.17 22.97 31.41
CA GLY A 194 10.34 21.78 31.66
C GLY A 194 10.15 20.80 30.50
N THR A 195 10.56 21.14 29.27
CA THR A 195 10.46 20.26 28.10
C THR A 195 11.84 19.83 27.62
N LEU A 196 12.01 18.54 27.34
CA LEU A 196 13.27 18.00 26.83
C LEU A 196 13.35 18.24 25.33
N ASN A 197 13.97 19.36 24.95
CA ASN A 197 14.18 19.72 23.55
C ASN A 197 15.61 19.40 23.12
N TYR A 198 15.74 18.87 21.91
CA TYR A 198 17.01 18.46 21.32
C TYR A 198 17.15 19.04 19.91
N VAL A 199 18.37 19.43 19.57
CA VAL A 199 18.73 19.92 18.23
C VAL A 199 19.91 19.14 17.67
N LEU A 200 19.80 18.74 16.41
CA LEU A 200 20.86 18.06 15.65
C LEU A 200 21.06 18.76 14.31
N SER A 201 22.29 19.15 14.00
CA SER A 201 22.67 19.65 12.68
C SER A 201 23.21 18.50 11.85
N SER A 202 22.68 18.32 10.64
CA SER A 202 23.08 17.31 9.66
C SER A 202 23.37 17.95 8.30
N ALA A 203 23.79 17.15 7.31
CA ALA A 203 23.95 17.62 5.94
C ALA A 203 22.62 18.07 5.30
N GLN A 204 21.50 17.50 5.74
CA GLN A 204 20.16 17.84 5.23
C GLN A 204 19.61 19.14 5.82
N GLY A 205 20.12 19.57 6.97
CA GLY A 205 19.67 20.77 7.66
C GLY A 205 19.66 20.57 9.18
N THR A 206 18.69 21.20 9.85
CA THR A 206 18.57 21.15 11.31
C THR A 206 17.33 20.38 11.72
N TYR A 207 17.54 19.34 12.52
CA TYR A 207 16.49 18.62 13.22
C TYR A 207 16.23 19.26 14.59
N ARG A 208 14.95 19.50 14.90
CA ARG A 208 14.46 19.84 16.25
C ARG A 208 13.51 18.76 16.73
N LEU A 209 13.71 18.32 17.95
CA LEU A 209 12.98 17.20 18.56
C LEU A 209 12.50 17.61 19.96
N THR A 210 11.22 17.42 20.24
CA THR A 210 10.67 17.58 21.59
C THR A 210 10.22 16.24 22.13
N LEU A 211 10.70 15.90 23.34
CA LEU A 211 10.23 14.73 24.07
C LEU A 211 9.19 15.11 25.12
N GLY A 212 8.17 14.25 25.25
CA GLY A 212 7.08 14.42 26.20
C GLY A 212 7.37 13.92 27.61
N GLY A 213 6.29 13.67 28.36
CA GLY A 213 6.33 13.06 29.69
C GLY A 213 6.82 11.61 29.65
N LYS A 214 7.30 11.10 30.80
CA LYS A 214 7.83 9.73 30.89
C LYS A 214 6.74 8.69 30.58
N ASP A 215 6.90 7.98 29.48
CA ASP A 215 6.06 6.87 29.04
C ASP A 215 6.88 5.95 28.13
N SER A 216 7.34 4.82 28.66
CA SER A 216 8.21 3.90 27.93
C SER A 216 7.49 3.14 26.81
N ASN A 217 6.21 2.85 26.99
CA ASN A 217 5.44 2.05 26.03
C ASN A 217 5.15 2.91 24.80
N GLN A 218 4.68 4.12 25.05
CA GLN A 218 4.47 5.11 24.00
C GLN A 218 5.78 5.54 23.34
N ALA A 219 6.88 5.60 24.09
CA ALA A 219 8.20 5.86 23.54
C ALA A 219 8.62 4.78 22.54
N SER A 220 8.47 3.50 22.90
CA SER A 220 8.71 2.37 22.00
C SER A 220 7.83 2.43 20.75
N ALA A 221 6.54 2.70 20.93
CA ALA A 221 5.58 2.82 19.83
C ALA A 221 5.94 3.96 18.87
N MET A 222 6.35 5.11 19.38
CA MET A 222 6.76 6.25 18.56
C MET A 222 8.05 5.97 17.77
N ILE A 223 9.02 5.28 18.39
CA ILE A 223 10.23 4.83 17.68
C ILE A 223 9.85 3.86 16.55
N ASN A 224 8.95 2.92 16.81
CA ASN A 224 8.50 1.97 15.80
C ASN A 224 7.71 2.64 14.67
N TRP A 225 6.85 3.60 14.99
CA TRP A 225 6.18 4.40 13.96
C TRP A 225 7.17 5.24 13.14
N LEU A 226 8.16 5.86 13.79
CA LEU A 226 9.22 6.64 13.13
C LEU A 226 10.03 5.78 12.17
N LYS A 227 10.31 4.52 12.54
CA LYS A 227 10.96 3.56 11.65
C LYS A 227 10.15 3.36 10.38
N LEU A 228 8.83 3.44 10.40
CA LEU A 228 8.00 3.24 9.20
C LEU A 228 7.90 4.47 8.31
N GLN A 229 8.47 5.61 8.72
CA GLN A 229 8.37 6.85 7.96
C GLN A 229 9.41 6.90 6.83
N PRO A 230 9.05 7.47 5.66
CA PRO A 230 9.94 7.59 4.50
C PRO A 230 10.91 8.78 4.67
N ILE A 231 11.69 8.76 5.74
CA ILE A 231 12.74 9.72 6.09
C ILE A 231 14.08 8.96 6.21
N GLU A 232 15.19 9.69 6.15
CA GLU A 232 16.50 9.11 6.42
C GLU A 232 16.59 8.54 7.83
N GLU A 233 17.48 7.57 8.02
CA GLU A 233 17.69 6.99 9.34
C GLU A 233 18.15 8.05 10.35
N LEU A 234 17.57 7.99 11.55
CA LEU A 234 17.91 8.91 12.64
C LEU A 234 18.41 8.12 13.85
N ILE A 235 19.47 8.60 14.47
CA ILE A 235 19.90 8.10 15.77
C ILE A 235 19.34 9.06 16.82
N LEU A 236 18.21 8.71 17.43
CA LEU A 236 17.50 9.52 18.42
C LEU A 236 18.29 9.64 19.74
N PRO A 237 18.09 10.70 20.56
CA PRO A 237 18.74 10.82 21.87
C PRO A 237 18.42 9.65 22.79
N ALA A 238 19.32 9.31 23.71
CA ALA A 238 19.13 8.16 24.61
C ALA A 238 17.86 8.26 25.48
N ALA A 239 17.38 9.49 25.72
CA ALA A 239 16.15 9.78 26.44
C ALA A 239 14.89 9.27 25.70
N ALA A 240 14.93 9.17 24.36
CA ALA A 240 13.81 8.71 23.55
C ALA A 240 13.36 7.28 23.87
N ASN A 241 14.17 6.49 24.60
CA ASN A 241 13.75 5.17 25.11
C ASN A 241 12.72 5.22 26.25
N LYS A 242 12.55 6.38 26.89
CA LYS A 242 11.70 6.55 28.09
C LYS A 242 10.68 7.67 27.95
N PHE A 243 10.94 8.59 27.04
CA PHE A 243 10.13 9.77 26.79
C PHE A 243 9.75 9.74 25.31
N PRO A 244 8.46 9.65 24.97
CA PRO A 244 8.02 9.60 23.60
C PRO A 244 8.35 10.89 22.87
N VAL A 245 8.67 10.77 21.59
CA VAL A 245 8.82 11.93 20.72
C VAL A 245 7.44 12.53 20.48
N GLU A 246 7.23 13.78 20.87
CA GLU A 246 5.98 14.49 20.62
C GLU A 246 6.03 15.28 19.32
N THR A 247 7.21 15.83 18.99
CA THR A 247 7.45 16.52 17.73
C THR A 247 8.84 16.22 17.19
N LEU A 248 8.94 16.23 15.87
CA LEU A 248 10.19 16.28 15.12
C LEU A 248 9.99 17.23 13.95
N GLU A 249 10.93 18.13 13.73
CA GLU A 249 10.95 19.05 12.60
C GLU A 249 12.33 18.99 11.95
N LEU A 250 12.37 18.81 10.63
CA LEU A 250 13.53 18.99 9.78
C LEU A 250 13.36 20.28 8.99
N THR A 251 14.26 21.22 9.24
CA THR A 251 14.39 22.45 8.46
C THR A 251 15.62 22.35 7.56
N ASP A 252 15.49 22.68 6.27
CA ASP A 252 16.64 22.72 5.35
C ASP A 252 17.58 23.90 5.64
N ASN A 253 18.68 23.98 4.90
CA ASN A 253 19.67 25.07 5.04
C ASN A 253 19.13 26.46 4.65
N GLU A 254 17.99 26.53 3.95
CA GLU A 254 17.31 27.78 3.58
C GLU A 254 16.26 28.20 4.64
N GLY A 255 16.06 27.41 5.69
CA GLY A 255 15.07 27.69 6.74
C GLY A 255 13.67 27.17 6.44
N ARG A 256 13.49 26.32 5.41
CA ARG A 256 12.18 25.74 5.05
C ARG A 256 11.95 24.42 5.77
N VAL A 257 10.74 24.22 6.28
CA VAL A 257 10.34 22.93 6.87
C VAL A 257 10.15 21.89 5.77
N VAL A 258 11.00 20.87 5.74
CA VAL A 258 10.97 19.77 4.77
C VAL A 258 10.04 18.67 5.25
N TYR A 259 10.12 18.38 6.54
CA TYR A 259 9.36 17.33 7.21
C TYR A 259 9.09 17.76 8.63
N ALA A 260 7.86 17.60 9.10
CA ALA A 260 7.53 17.76 10.50
C ALA A 260 6.47 16.76 10.89
N PHE A 261 6.47 16.34 12.15
CA PHE A 261 5.30 15.70 12.73
C PHE A 261 4.99 16.23 14.12
N THR A 262 3.74 16.04 14.51
CA THR A 262 3.24 16.35 15.85
C THR A 262 2.28 15.27 16.28
N LEU A 263 2.56 14.69 17.44
CA LEU A 263 1.64 13.77 18.11
C LEU A 263 0.42 14.54 18.61
N LYS A 264 -0.78 14.09 18.23
CA LYS A 264 -2.05 14.79 18.53
C LYS A 264 -2.86 14.08 19.61
N ASN A 265 -3.21 12.83 19.36
CA ASN A 265 -4.13 12.08 20.20
C ASN A 265 -3.52 10.76 20.62
N LYS A 266 -3.88 10.31 21.82
CA LYS A 266 -3.52 9.02 22.39
C LYS A 266 -4.80 8.42 22.96
N GLN A 267 -5.11 7.20 22.59
CA GLN A 267 -6.36 6.57 22.97
C GLN A 267 -6.14 5.12 23.34
N ALA A 268 -6.61 4.74 24.53
CA ALA A 268 -6.84 3.35 24.89
C ALA A 268 -8.10 2.84 24.18
N LEU A 269 -8.05 1.61 23.69
CA LEU A 269 -9.10 0.97 22.91
C LEU A 269 -9.84 -0.03 23.79
N GLU A 270 -11.12 0.25 24.04
CA GLU A 270 -12.03 -0.64 24.75
C GLU A 270 -13.33 -0.76 23.94
N PRO A 271 -13.55 -1.88 23.23
CA PRO A 271 -12.72 -3.09 23.19
C PRO A 271 -11.42 -2.92 22.37
N ALA A 272 -10.47 -3.83 22.56
CA ALA A 272 -9.24 -3.92 21.78
C ALA A 272 -9.54 -4.02 20.27
N PHE A 273 -8.69 -3.40 19.45
CA PHE A 273 -8.78 -3.54 18.01
C PHE A 273 -8.19 -4.89 17.59
N ARG A 274 -9.01 -5.73 16.98
CA ARG A 274 -8.67 -7.11 16.64
C ARG A 274 -8.69 -7.33 15.13
N VAL A 275 -7.67 -7.99 14.61
CA VAL A 275 -7.58 -8.42 13.21
C VAL A 275 -7.23 -9.90 13.16
N ASP A 276 -8.09 -10.69 12.53
CA ASP A 276 -7.86 -12.11 12.29
C ASP A 276 -7.18 -12.31 10.93
N LEU A 277 -5.88 -12.62 10.95
CA LEU A 277 -5.07 -12.75 9.74
C LEU A 277 -5.48 -13.96 8.88
N SER A 278 -6.07 -14.98 9.49
CA SER A 278 -6.52 -16.19 8.80
C SER A 278 -7.68 -15.92 7.84
N THR A 279 -8.45 -14.87 8.12
CA THR A 279 -9.60 -14.47 7.31
C THR A 279 -9.22 -13.51 6.17
N LEU A 280 -8.06 -12.84 6.27
CA LEU A 280 -7.61 -11.85 5.30
C LEU A 280 -6.98 -12.50 4.08
N GLN A 281 -7.62 -12.33 2.92
CA GLN A 281 -7.14 -12.85 1.64
C GLN A 281 -6.19 -11.84 0.97
N ILE A 282 -4.92 -12.20 0.87
CA ILE A 282 -3.87 -11.35 0.32
C ILE A 282 -3.44 -11.84 -1.06
N ASN A 283 -3.40 -10.94 -2.02
CA ASN A 283 -2.76 -11.20 -3.30
C ASN A 283 -1.25 -10.95 -3.19
N ASP A 284 -0.44 -11.96 -3.52
CA ASP A 284 1.01 -11.84 -3.60
C ASP A 284 1.45 -11.74 -5.08
N PRO A 285 1.90 -10.56 -5.55
CA PRO A 285 2.35 -10.38 -6.93
C PRO A 285 3.67 -11.12 -7.23
N GLU A 286 4.40 -11.59 -6.23
CA GLU A 286 5.69 -12.27 -6.39
C GLU A 286 5.59 -13.79 -6.26
N ARG A 287 4.38 -14.33 -6.06
CA ARG A 287 4.18 -15.77 -5.87
C ARG A 287 4.31 -16.53 -7.19
N ASP A 288 5.08 -17.61 -7.17
CA ASP A 288 5.29 -18.47 -8.34
C ASP A 288 3.99 -19.20 -8.73
N LEU A 289 3.62 -19.07 -10.01
CA LEU A 289 2.48 -19.75 -10.62
C LEU A 289 2.56 -21.28 -10.47
N ASN A 290 3.77 -21.86 -10.43
CA ASN A 290 3.96 -23.30 -10.24
C ASN A 290 3.53 -23.75 -8.83
N VAL A 291 3.79 -22.93 -7.82
CA VAL A 291 3.39 -23.20 -6.43
C VAL A 291 1.87 -23.14 -6.33
N ILE A 292 1.26 -22.11 -6.93
CA ILE A 292 -0.21 -21.94 -7.00
C ILE A 292 -0.85 -23.16 -7.69
N ALA A 293 -0.30 -23.59 -8.83
CA ALA A 293 -0.80 -24.75 -9.57
C ALA A 293 -0.71 -26.05 -8.76
N ARG A 294 0.38 -26.24 -8.00
CA ARG A 294 0.58 -27.44 -7.15
C ARG A 294 -0.45 -27.49 -6.02
N GLU A 295 -0.61 -26.41 -5.28
CA GLU A 295 -1.57 -26.32 -4.17
C GLU A 295 -3.02 -26.51 -4.65
N TRP A 296 -3.35 -25.97 -5.82
CA TRP A 296 -4.65 -26.22 -6.44
C TRP A 296 -4.87 -27.69 -6.78
N ALA A 297 -3.87 -28.34 -7.40
CA ALA A 297 -3.94 -29.76 -7.72
C ALA A 297 -4.08 -30.63 -6.47
N GLU A 298 -3.56 -30.17 -5.33
CA GLU A 298 -3.70 -30.82 -4.04
C GLU A 298 -5.09 -30.57 -3.41
N LYS A 299 -5.58 -29.33 -3.42
CA LYS A 299 -6.94 -28.99 -2.96
C LYS A 299 -8.01 -29.75 -3.73
N LYS A 300 -7.90 -29.83 -5.06
CA LYS A 300 -8.82 -30.63 -5.88
C LYS A 300 -8.76 -32.13 -5.55
N ARG A 301 -7.58 -32.66 -5.27
CA ARG A 301 -7.44 -34.05 -4.82
C ARG A 301 -8.10 -34.28 -3.46
N GLN A 302 -8.00 -33.31 -2.54
CA GLN A 302 -8.65 -33.38 -1.23
C GLN A 302 -10.18 -33.25 -1.32
N GLU A 303 -10.70 -32.38 -2.19
CA GLU A 303 -12.13 -32.25 -2.47
C GLU A 303 -12.69 -33.55 -3.07
N GLN A 304 -12.00 -34.13 -4.05
CA GLN A 304 -12.36 -35.42 -4.67
C GLN A 304 -12.26 -36.63 -3.72
N ALA A 305 -11.49 -36.52 -2.63
CA ALA A 305 -11.37 -37.57 -1.62
C ALA A 305 -12.37 -37.41 -0.47
N ARG A 306 -13.07 -36.27 -0.40
CA ARG A 306 -14.12 -35.97 0.58
C ARG A 306 -15.54 -36.21 0.07
N ASP A 307 -15.71 -36.26 -1.24
CA ASP A 307 -16.91 -36.71 -1.94
C ASP A 307 -16.92 -38.24 -2.14
#